data_AF-A0A957Q6A3-F1
#
_entry.id   AF-A0A957Q6A3-F1
#
_cell.length_a   1.000
_cell.length_b   1.000
_cell.length_c   1.000
_cell.angle_alpha   90.00
_cell.angle_beta   90.00
_cell.angle_gamma   90.00
#
_symmetry.space_group_name_H-M   'P 1'
#
loop_
_entity.id
_entity.type
_entity.pdbx_description
1 polymer ?
#
loop_
_entity_poly.entity_id
_entity_poly.type
_entity_poly.pdbx_seq_one_letter_code
_entity_poly.pdbx_strand_id
1 'polypeptide(L)'
;FPDEKLTTFAERRKVLPDLIEAGLYHKHLERYFQNFPREQITVLLFDDIEARTDSVLRDLFAFLEVDPTFVPSTLHNKINAGAAQGQMGRSKILEMLARTFGRLHMAKMSATLEAANSSELPPMSPEIRAELTEIYRQPNAILQEMLDRDLSVWR
;
A
#
# COMPACT_ATOMS: atom_id res chain seq x y z
N PHE A 1 -14.66 -7.80 9.60
CA PHE A 1 -13.31 -7.61 10.15
C PHE A 1 -13.48 -7.11 11.57
N PRO A 2 -13.03 -7.86 12.59
CA PRO A 2 -13.20 -7.47 14.00
C PRO A 2 -12.55 -6.09 14.22
N ASP A 3 -13.16 -5.28 15.09
CA ASP A 3 -12.84 -3.88 15.37
C ASP A 3 -11.37 -3.53 15.17
N GLU A 4 -11.08 -2.90 14.02
CA GLU A 4 -9.74 -2.45 13.64
C GLU A 4 -9.41 -1.16 14.40
N LYS A 5 -9.42 -1.22 15.74
CA LYS A 5 -8.62 -0.28 16.51
C LYS A 5 -7.20 -0.42 16.00
N LEU A 6 -6.59 0.70 15.66
CA LEU A 6 -5.21 0.75 15.21
C LEU A 6 -4.32 -0.03 16.17
N THR A 7 -3.89 -1.20 15.74
CA THR A 7 -2.97 -2.07 16.47
C THR A 7 -1.59 -1.88 15.89
N THR A 8 -0.59 -1.86 16.76
CA THR A 8 0.83 -1.80 16.38
C THR A 8 1.21 -3.00 15.52
N PHE A 9 2.30 -2.89 14.76
CA PHE A 9 2.83 -4.03 13.99
C PHE A 9 3.07 -5.27 14.88
N ALA A 10 3.58 -5.06 16.10
CA ALA A 10 3.84 -6.13 17.07
C ALA A 10 2.56 -6.88 17.48
N GLU A 11 1.45 -6.16 17.63
CA GLU A 11 0.14 -6.77 17.93
C GLU A 11 -0.43 -7.48 16.71
N ARG A 12 -0.34 -6.88 15.53
CA ARG A 12 -0.78 -7.49 14.26
C ARG A 12 -0.04 -8.80 14.00
N ARG A 13 1.27 -8.86 14.24
CA ARG A 13 2.08 -10.08 14.10
C ARG A 13 1.60 -11.24 14.97
N LYS A 14 1.05 -10.97 16.16
CA LYS A 14 0.53 -12.03 17.05
C LYS A 14 -0.74 -12.69 16.50
N VAL A 15 -1.51 -11.96 15.70
CA VAL A 15 -2.79 -12.42 15.15
C VAL A 15 -2.71 -12.79 13.66
N LEU A 16 -1.66 -12.33 12.97
CA LEU A 16 -1.35 -12.64 11.57
C LEU A 16 0.01 -13.35 11.50
N PRO A 17 0.05 -14.69 11.69
CA PRO A 17 1.30 -15.43 11.70
C PRO A 17 2.08 -15.29 10.37
N ASP A 18 1.37 -15.15 9.26
CA ASP A 18 1.97 -15.07 7.92
C ASP A 18 2.46 -13.66 7.55
N LEU A 19 2.33 -12.67 8.45
CA LEU A 19 2.68 -11.28 8.17
C LEU A 19 4.15 -11.10 7.77
N ILE A 20 5.05 -11.88 8.37
CA ILE A 20 6.48 -11.86 8.02
C ILE A 20 6.71 -12.56 6.67
N GLU A 21 6.07 -13.71 6.46
CA GLU A 21 6.21 -14.50 5.25
C GLU A 21 5.71 -13.75 4.00
N ALA A 22 4.66 -12.95 4.15
CA ALA A 22 4.16 -12.07 3.09
C ALA A 22 5.22 -11.09 2.58
N GLY A 23 6.15 -10.64 3.43
CA GLY A 23 7.26 -9.76 3.07
C GLY A 23 8.47 -10.47 2.46
N LEU A 24 8.50 -11.81 2.40
CA LEU A 24 9.62 -12.56 1.82
C LEU A 24 9.52 -12.62 0.29
N TYR A 25 9.60 -11.45 -0.37
CA TYR A 25 9.33 -11.31 -1.81
C TYR A 25 10.17 -12.22 -2.70
N HIS A 26 11.43 -12.52 -2.34
CA HIS A 26 12.27 -13.45 -3.10
C HIS A 26 11.62 -14.83 -3.26
N LYS A 27 10.97 -15.36 -2.21
CA LYS A 27 10.28 -16.67 -2.27
C LYS A 27 9.11 -16.66 -3.23
N HIS A 28 8.37 -15.56 -3.24
CA HIS A 28 7.18 -15.41 -4.08
C HIS A 28 7.60 -15.25 -5.54
N LEU A 29 8.56 -14.37 -5.83
CA LEU A 29 9.08 -14.13 -7.17
C LEU A 29 9.80 -15.34 -7.77
N GLU A 30 10.54 -16.10 -6.96
CA GLU A 30 11.21 -17.32 -7.44
C GLU A 30 10.21 -18.29 -8.09
N ARG A 31 9.02 -18.46 -7.50
CA ARG A 31 7.96 -19.31 -8.08
C ARG A 31 7.46 -18.78 -9.42
N TYR A 32 7.36 -17.46 -9.58
CA TYR A 32 6.98 -16.86 -10.86
C TYR A 32 8.07 -17.08 -11.91
N PHE A 33 9.34 -16.81 -11.59
CA PHE A 33 10.45 -17.00 -12.51
C PHE A 33 10.72 -18.47 -12.89
N GLN A 34 10.29 -19.43 -12.07
CA GLN A 34 10.32 -20.85 -12.41
C GLN A 34 9.31 -21.24 -13.50
N ASN A 35 8.21 -20.49 -13.63
CA ASN A 35 7.09 -20.85 -14.49
C ASN A 35 6.91 -19.90 -15.69
N PHE A 36 7.46 -18.69 -15.62
CA PHE A 36 7.35 -17.67 -16.65
C PHE A 36 8.73 -17.12 -17.01
N PRO A 37 9.02 -16.89 -18.30
CA PRO A 37 10.18 -16.14 -18.75
C PRO A 37 10.29 -14.78 -18.04
N ARG A 38 11.53 -14.33 -17.79
CA ARG A 38 11.79 -13.08 -17.08
C ARG A 38 11.20 -11.87 -17.81
N GLU A 39 11.19 -11.90 -19.14
CA GLU A 39 10.68 -10.84 -20.01
C GLU A 39 9.16 -10.64 -19.87
N GLN A 40 8.43 -11.61 -19.30
CA GLN A 40 6.99 -11.52 -19.06
C GLN A 40 6.65 -11.03 -17.65
N ILE A 41 7.65 -10.68 -16.83
CA ILE A 41 7.46 -10.23 -15.45
C ILE A 41 8.17 -8.89 -15.28
N THR A 42 7.41 -7.85 -14.94
CA THR A 42 7.97 -6.57 -14.49
C THR A 42 7.77 -6.42 -12.99
N VAL A 43 8.82 -6.03 -12.27
CA VAL A 43 8.78 -5.77 -10.82
C VAL A 43 8.96 -4.27 -10.61
N LEU A 44 7.93 -3.63 -10.08
CA LEU A 44 7.93 -2.20 -9.79
C LEU A 44 8.08 -1.97 -8.28
N LEU A 45 9.05 -1.15 -7.89
CA LEU A 45 9.23 -0.76 -6.50
C LEU A 45 8.39 0.47 -6.20
N PHE A 46 7.75 0.47 -5.03
CA PHE A 46 6.96 1.63 -4.60
C PHE A 46 7.82 2.89 -4.46
N ASP A 47 9.05 2.76 -3.95
CA ASP A 47 10.01 3.86 -3.86
C ASP A 47 10.33 4.48 -5.23
N ASP A 48 10.38 3.69 -6.31
CA ASP A 48 10.55 4.21 -7.67
C ASP A 48 9.30 4.95 -8.14
N ILE A 49 8.11 4.42 -7.83
CA ILE A 49 6.84 5.04 -8.18
C ILE A 49 6.75 6.42 -7.51
N GLU A 50 7.17 6.56 -6.26
CA GLU A 50 7.19 7.84 -5.57
C GLU A 50 8.27 8.79 -6.08
N ALA A 51 9.50 8.29 -6.30
CA ALA A 51 10.62 9.14 -6.66
C ALA A 51 10.64 9.55 -8.15
N ARG A 52 10.08 8.73 -9.04
CA ARG A 52 10.25 8.85 -10.49
C ARG A 52 9.05 8.28 -11.27
N THR A 53 7.84 8.65 -10.85
CA THR A 53 6.53 8.18 -11.36
C THR A 53 6.44 8.17 -12.89
N ASP A 54 6.78 9.27 -13.56
CA ASP A 54 6.67 9.39 -15.03
C ASP A 54 7.52 8.35 -15.76
N SER A 55 8.73 8.11 -15.25
CA SER A 55 9.62 7.11 -15.85
C SER A 55 9.11 5.69 -15.63
N VAL A 56 8.62 5.39 -14.42
CA VAL A 56 8.05 4.07 -14.10
C VAL A 56 6.83 3.79 -14.97
N LEU A 57 5.96 4.78 -15.18
CA LEU A 57 4.78 4.62 -16.01
C LEU A 57 5.14 4.38 -17.48
N ARG A 58 6.11 5.14 -18.01
CA ARG A 58 6.62 4.93 -19.37
C ARG A 58 7.22 3.53 -19.53
N ASP A 59 8.03 3.09 -18.58
CA ASP A 59 8.66 1.77 -18.60
C ASP A 59 7.61 0.65 -18.50
N LEU A 60 6.55 0.85 -17.69
CA LEU A 60 5.39 -0.05 -17.62
C LEU A 60 4.61 -0.10 -18.95
N PHE A 61 4.37 1.04 -19.59
CA PHE A 61 3.68 1.09 -20.89
C PHE A 61 4.50 0.42 -21.99
N ALA A 62 5.82 0.63 -22.00
CA ALA A 62 6.72 -0.07 -22.90
C ALA A 62 6.67 -1.60 -22.69
N PHE A 63 6.68 -2.05 -21.42
CA PHE A 63 6.52 -3.47 -21.08
C PHE A 63 5.17 -4.04 -21.53
N LEU A 64 4.09 -3.27 -21.44
CA LEU A 64 2.74 -3.64 -21.89
C LEU A 64 2.54 -3.49 -23.41
N GLU A 65 3.56 -3.04 -24.14
CA GLU A 65 3.51 -2.78 -25.58
C GLU A 65 2.40 -1.80 -25.99
N VAL A 66 2.13 -0.80 -25.14
CA VAL A 66 1.20 0.31 -25.43
C VAL A 66 1.97 1.62 -25.60
N ASP A 67 1.29 2.70 -25.99
CA ASP A 67 1.91 4.01 -26.21
C ASP A 67 2.65 4.50 -24.94
N PRO A 68 4.00 4.54 -24.95
CA PRO A 68 4.79 4.96 -23.79
C PRO A 68 4.76 6.47 -23.57
N THR A 69 4.22 7.24 -24.52
CA THR A 69 4.11 8.71 -24.45
C THR A 69 2.80 9.18 -23.84
N PHE A 70 1.87 8.26 -23.59
CA PHE A 70 0.61 8.59 -22.94
C PHE A 70 0.85 9.07 -21.50
N VAL A 71 0.27 10.22 -21.15
CA VAL A 71 0.33 10.77 -19.78
C VAL A 71 -1.09 10.93 -19.25
N PRO A 72 -1.52 10.13 -18.26
CA PRO A 72 -2.82 10.29 -17.63
C PRO A 72 -2.97 11.67 -16.98
N SER A 73 -4.11 12.33 -17.17
CA SER A 73 -4.40 13.63 -16.53
C SER A 73 -4.44 13.57 -15.00
N THR A 74 -4.56 12.37 -14.44
CA THR A 74 -4.59 12.12 -12.99
C THR A 74 -3.27 11.63 -12.42
N LEU A 75 -2.20 11.56 -13.20
CA LEU A 75 -0.94 10.91 -12.78
C LEU A 75 -0.39 11.45 -11.46
N HIS A 76 -0.45 12.77 -11.25
CA HIS A 76 0.03 13.42 -10.04
C HIS A 76 -1.07 13.74 -9.02
N ASN A 77 -2.29 13.26 -9.27
CA ASN A 77 -3.42 13.47 -8.36
C ASN A 77 -3.50 12.28 -7.40
N LYS A 78 -3.35 12.53 -6.10
CA LYS A 78 -3.58 11.50 -5.07
C LYS A 78 -5.08 11.25 -4.93
N ILE A 79 -5.58 10.18 -5.56
CA ILE A 79 -6.98 9.78 -5.50
C ILE A 79 -7.16 8.74 -4.37
N ASN A 80 -7.44 9.21 -3.16
CA ASN A 80 -7.81 8.32 -2.05
C ASN A 80 -9.30 7.91 -2.16
N ALA A 81 -9.64 6.99 -3.06
CA ALA A 81 -11.01 6.51 -3.20
C ALA A 81 -11.58 5.92 -1.89
N GLY A 82 -10.72 5.35 -1.03
CA GLY A 82 -11.09 4.86 0.31
C GLY A 82 -11.36 5.95 1.35
N ALA A 83 -10.84 7.18 1.16
CA ALA A 83 -11.22 8.34 1.97
C ALA A 83 -12.53 8.97 1.47
N ALA A 84 -12.86 8.79 0.19
CA ALA A 84 -14.11 9.26 -0.41
C ALA A 84 -15.29 8.28 -0.23
N GLN A 85 -15.02 6.99 0.03
CA GLN A 85 -16.01 6.07 0.56
C GLN A 85 -16.30 6.45 2.00
N GLY A 86 -17.22 7.39 2.14
CA GLY A 86 -17.54 7.94 3.41
C GLY A 86 -17.93 6.85 4.41
N GLN A 87 -17.20 6.80 5.52
CA GLN A 87 -17.60 6.15 6.77
C GLN A 87 -18.92 6.72 7.32
N MET A 88 -19.60 7.60 6.59
CA MET A 88 -21.00 8.00 6.81
C MET A 88 -21.91 6.82 7.20
N GLY A 89 -21.67 5.61 6.69
CA GLY A 89 -22.42 4.40 7.02
C GLY A 89 -22.08 3.71 8.36
N ARG A 90 -21.07 4.17 9.12
CA ARG A 90 -20.68 3.53 10.39
C ARG A 90 -21.21 4.22 11.65
N SER A 91 -21.66 5.48 11.56
CA SER A 91 -22.22 6.20 12.70
C SER A 91 -23.74 6.18 12.69
N LYS A 92 -24.35 5.41 13.61
CA LYS A 92 -25.82 5.34 13.79
C LYS A 92 -26.44 6.73 14.05
N ILE A 93 -25.69 7.65 14.64
CA ILE A 93 -26.14 9.01 14.93
C ILE A 93 -26.23 9.83 13.64
N LEU A 94 -25.23 9.74 12.75
CA LEU A 94 -25.29 10.43 11.46
C LEU A 94 -26.36 9.82 10.55
N GLU A 95 -26.54 8.50 10.57
CA GLU A 95 -27.62 7.83 9.84
C GLU A 95 -29.00 8.32 10.30
N MET A 96 -29.19 8.43 11.62
CA MET A 96 -30.41 8.98 12.21
C MET A 96 -30.65 10.44 11.79
N LEU A 97 -29.62 11.30 11.88
CA LEU A 97 -29.73 12.72 11.52
C LEU A 97 -29.95 12.95 10.01
N ALA A 98 -29.32 12.13 9.15
CA ALA A 98 -29.50 12.21 7.71
C ALA A 98 -30.93 11.86 7.26
N ARG A 99 -31.64 11.00 8.01
CA ARG A 99 -33.07 10.71 7.77
C ARG A 99 -33.96 11.90 8.09
N THR A 100 -33.55 12.78 9.01
CA THR A 100 -34.35 13.92 9.47
C THR A 100 -34.07 15.20 8.68
N PHE A 101 -32.81 15.48 8.33
CA PHE A 101 -32.41 16.77 7.75
C PHE A 101 -32.00 16.73 6.27
N GLY A 102 -32.05 15.54 5.65
CA GLY A 102 -31.74 15.35 4.23
C GLY A 102 -30.25 15.12 3.95
N ARG A 103 -29.96 14.38 2.88
CA ARG A 103 -28.62 13.86 2.56
C ARG A 103 -27.59 14.93 2.15
N LEU A 104 -28.02 16.09 1.64
CA LEU A 104 -27.14 17.07 1.02
C LEU A 104 -26.28 17.85 2.03
N HIS A 105 -26.83 18.17 3.21
CA HIS A 105 -26.07 18.82 4.29
C HIS A 105 -25.07 17.86 4.94
N MET A 106 -25.43 16.58 5.00
CA MET A 106 -24.67 15.55 5.68
C MET A 106 -23.40 15.13 4.93
N ALA A 107 -23.41 15.17 3.59
CA ALA A 107 -22.24 14.84 2.77
C ALA A 107 -20.99 15.69 3.11
N LYS A 108 -21.18 16.98 3.43
CA LYS A 108 -20.05 17.86 3.82
C LYS A 108 -19.53 17.59 5.24
N MET A 109 -20.41 17.19 6.16
CA MET A 109 -20.04 16.87 7.55
C MET A 109 -19.32 15.51 7.66
N SER A 110 -19.70 14.52 6.85
CA SER A 110 -19.04 13.20 6.87
C SER A 110 -17.59 13.28 6.41
N ALA A 111 -17.29 14.06 5.36
CA ALA A 111 -15.91 14.26 4.90
C ALA A 111 -15.00 14.84 5.99
N THR A 112 -15.47 15.84 6.75
CA THR A 112 -14.70 16.44 7.86
C THR A 112 -14.51 15.47 9.03
N LEU A 113 -15.54 14.66 9.34
CA LEU A 113 -15.46 13.64 10.39
C LEU A 113 -14.58 12.45 9.98
N GLU A 114 -14.54 12.10 8.70
CA GLU A 114 -13.67 11.04 8.18
C GLU A 114 -12.20 11.45 8.20
N ALA A 115 -11.89 12.71 7.91
CA ALA A 115 -10.55 13.26 8.11
C ALA A 115 -10.14 13.28 9.59
N ALA A 116 -11.08 13.46 10.51
CA ALA A 116 -10.81 13.38 11.95
C ALA A 116 -10.74 11.92 12.47
N ASN A 117 -11.39 10.97 11.79
CA ASN A 117 -11.40 9.54 12.11
C ASN A 117 -10.32 8.74 11.36
N SER A 118 -9.61 9.32 10.40
CA SER A 118 -8.43 8.72 9.81
C SER A 118 -7.36 8.65 10.88
N SER A 119 -7.31 7.49 11.54
CA SER A 119 -6.42 7.29 12.65
C SER A 119 -5.05 6.94 12.05
N GLU A 120 -4.03 7.76 12.28
CA GLU A 120 -2.66 7.46 11.84
C GLU A 120 -2.20 6.16 12.51
N LEU A 121 -1.66 5.22 11.71
CA LEU A 121 -1.09 4.00 12.25
C LEU A 121 -0.01 4.35 13.28
N PRO A 122 0.01 3.70 14.46
CA PRO A 122 1.02 3.97 15.46
C PRO A 122 2.42 3.71 14.87
N PRO A 123 3.41 4.57 15.17
CA PRO A 123 4.76 4.38 14.66
C PRO A 123 5.34 3.04 15.15
N MET A 124 6.13 2.39 14.31
CA MET A 124 6.84 1.17 14.66
C MET A 124 7.91 1.45 15.70
N SER A 125 8.00 0.63 16.75
CA SER A 125 9.04 0.80 17.77
C SER A 125 10.44 0.49 17.19
N PRO A 126 11.51 1.11 17.72
CA PRO A 126 12.89 0.85 17.28
C PRO A 126 13.29 -0.62 17.40
N GLU A 127 12.80 -1.31 18.43
CA GLU A 127 13.12 -2.72 18.70
C GLU A 127 12.51 -3.63 17.62
N ILE A 128 11.23 -3.41 17.28
CA ILE A 128 10.58 -4.15 16.21
C ILE A 128 11.22 -3.82 14.86
N ARG A 129 11.60 -2.57 14.62
CA ARG A 129 12.31 -2.18 13.40
C ARG A 129 13.65 -2.93 13.28
N ALA A 130 14.46 -2.95 14.33
CA ALA A 130 15.74 -3.66 14.33
C ALA A 130 15.55 -5.18 14.13
N GLU A 131 14.53 -5.76 14.76
CA GLU A 131 14.17 -7.18 14.56
C GLU A 131 13.82 -7.47 13.09
N LEU A 132 12.95 -6.66 12.49
CA LEU A 132 12.54 -6.83 11.09
C LEU A 132 13.70 -6.61 10.12
N THR A 133 14.55 -5.61 10.36
CA THR A 133 15.78 -5.39 9.59
C THR A 133 16.64 -6.65 9.58
N GLU A 134 16.87 -7.30 10.73
CA GLU A 134 17.67 -8.53 10.75
C GLU A 134 16.93 -9.71 10.07
N ILE A 135 15.63 -9.87 10.30
CA ILE A 135 14.81 -10.91 9.65
C ILE A 135 14.89 -10.80 8.12
N TYR A 136 14.81 -9.59 7.58
CA TYR A 136 14.81 -9.35 6.13
C TYR A 136 16.21 -9.14 5.53
N ARG A 137 17.28 -9.07 6.32
CA ARG A 137 18.63 -8.79 5.84
C ARG A 137 19.08 -9.73 4.70
N GLN A 138 19.02 -11.04 4.94
CA GLN A 138 19.40 -12.03 3.92
C GLN A 138 18.33 -12.15 2.81
N PRO A 139 17.02 -12.23 3.10
CA PRO A 139 15.97 -12.16 2.09
C PRO A 139 16.09 -10.99 1.10
N ASN A 140 16.41 -9.79 1.59
CA ASN A 140 16.54 -8.59 0.77
C ASN A 140 17.84 -8.61 -0.04
N ALA A 141 18.92 -9.20 0.47
CA ALA A 141 20.13 -9.42 -0.32
C ALA A 141 19.87 -10.34 -1.52
N ILE A 142 19.18 -11.48 -1.31
CA ILE A 142 18.79 -12.40 -2.39
C ILE A 142 17.87 -11.69 -3.39
N LEU A 143 16.90 -10.92 -2.89
CA LEU A 143 15.98 -10.17 -3.75
C LEU A 143 16.72 -9.12 -4.60
N GLN A 144 17.67 -8.41 -4.01
CA GLN A 144 18.50 -7.42 -4.70
C GLN A 144 19.29 -8.06 -5.86
N GLU A 145 19.92 -9.21 -5.63
CA GLU A 145 20.60 -9.97 -6.69
C GLU A 145 19.60 -10.49 -7.74
N MET A 146 18.44 -11.00 -7.32
CA MET A 146 17.42 -11.56 -8.20
C MET A 146 16.85 -10.52 -9.17
N LEU A 147 16.71 -9.29 -8.71
CA LEU A 147 16.17 -8.16 -9.47
C LEU A 147 17.25 -7.36 -10.21
N ASP A 148 18.52 -7.53 -9.87
CA ASP A 148 19.62 -6.65 -10.31
C ASP A 148 19.31 -5.17 -9.99
N ARG A 149 18.87 -4.90 -8.75
CA ARG A 149 18.44 -3.58 -8.28
C ARG A 149 19.03 -3.27 -6.92
N ASP A 150 19.42 -2.01 -6.70
CA ASP A 150 19.82 -1.56 -5.35
C ASP A 150 18.59 -1.47 -4.43
N LEU A 151 18.59 -2.26 -3.37
CA LEU A 151 17.57 -2.26 -2.30
C LEU A 151 18.16 -1.78 -0.97
N SER A 152 19.24 -1.00 -1.01
CA SER A 152 19.89 -0.43 0.18
C SER A 152 18.94 0.35 1.08
N VAL A 153 17.89 0.96 0.52
CA VAL A 153 16.82 1.65 1.25
C VAL A 153 15.98 0.74 2.15
N TRP A 154 16.02 -0.58 1.95
CA TRP A 154 15.29 -1.57 2.73
C TRP A 154 16.17 -2.33 3.73
N ARG A 155 17.40 -1.86 3.96
CA ARG A 155 18.33 -2.41 4.95
C ARG A 155 18.16 -1.66 6.28
#